data_AF-A0A661EPP2-F1
#
_entry.id   AF-A0A661EPP2-F1
#
_cell.length_a   1.000
_cell.length_b   1.000
_cell.length_c   1.000
_cell.angle_alpha   90.00
_cell.angle_beta   90.00
_cell.angle_gamma   90.00
#
_symmetry.space_group_name_H-M   'P 1'
#
loop_
_entity.id
_entity.type
_entity.pdbx_description
1 polymer ?
#
loop_
_entity_poly.entity_id
_entity_poly.type
_entity_poly.pdbx_seq_one_letter_code
_entity_poly.pdbx_strand_id
1 'polypeptide(L)' 'PDRFEQEKVAFFTEVREAYLRRMEQFPGRVKLVDASQNVEQVFCQAQALIEPLF' A
#
# COMPACT_ATOMS: atom_id res chain seq x y z
N PRO A 1 -0.96 -22.82 -13.30
CA PRO A 1 -1.42 -22.10 -12.10
C PRO A 1 -0.33 -21.14 -11.61
N ASP A 2 -0.65 -19.85 -11.51
CA ASP A 2 0.27 -18.82 -11.01
C ASP A 2 0.75 -19.21 -9.61
N ARG A 3 2.04 -18.98 -9.31
CA ARG A 3 2.66 -19.34 -8.03
C ARG A 3 2.10 -18.48 -6.89
N PHE A 4 1.67 -17.25 -7.19
CA PHE A 4 1.12 -16.32 -6.20
C PHE A 4 -0.32 -16.66 -5.78
N GLU A 5 -1.11 -17.28 -6.66
CA GLU A 5 -2.48 -17.70 -6.34
C GLU A 5 -2.54 -18.95 -5.45
N GLN A 6 -1.41 -19.66 -5.30
CA GLN A 6 -1.27 -20.82 -4.41
C GLN A 6 -0.83 -20.44 -3.00
N GLU A 7 -0.47 -19.17 -2.79
CA GLU A 7 0.01 -18.69 -1.49
C GLU A 7 -1.16 -18.55 -0.50
N LYS A 8 -0.92 -18.95 0.74
CA LYS A 8 -1.92 -18.88 1.81
C LYS A 8 -2.16 -17.41 2.19
N VAL A 9 -3.33 -17.12 2.76
CA VAL A 9 -3.67 -15.78 3.33
C VAL A 9 -2.56 -15.24 4.26
N ALA A 10 -1.84 -16.12 4.95
CA ALA A 10 -0.69 -15.77 5.78
C ALA A 10 0.43 -15.06 5.00
N PHE A 11 0.75 -15.50 3.78
CA PHE A 11 1.76 -14.85 2.94
C PHE A 11 1.39 -13.40 2.63
N PHE A 12 0.14 -13.15 2.21
CA PHE A 12 -0.33 -11.79 1.95
C PHE A 12 -0.35 -10.91 3.20
N THR A 13 -0.61 -11.51 4.37
CA THR A 13 -0.56 -10.82 5.65
C THR A 13 0.88 -10.41 6.00
N GLU A 14 1.84 -11.31 5.86
CA GLU A 14 3.27 -11.02 6.09
C GLU A 14 3.81 -9.94 5.15
N VAL A 15 3.40 -9.99 3.88
CA VAL A 15 3.75 -8.97 2.87
C VAL A 15 3.19 -7.60 3.28
N ARG A 16 1.92 -7.53 3.69
CA ARG A 16 1.29 -6.29 4.18
C ARG A 16 2.06 -5.71 5.36
N GLU A 17 2.38 -6.53 6.35
CA GLU A 17 3.15 -6.10 7.52
C GLU A 17 4.54 -5.56 7.15
N ALA A 18 5.22 -6.20 6.18
CA ALA A 18 6.52 -5.74 5.72
C ALA A 18 6.46 -4.33 5.10
N TYR A 19 5.41 -4.03 4.32
CA TYR A 19 5.19 -2.68 3.79
C TYR A 19 4.87 -1.65 4.88
N LEU A 20 4.04 -2.02 5.87
CA LEU A 20 3.74 -1.15 7.01
C LEU A 20 4.99 -0.82 7.82
N ARG A 21 5.83 -1.82 8.13
CA ARG A 21 7.13 -1.59 8.78
C ARG A 21 8.02 -0.64 7.97
N ARG A 22 8.01 -0.76 6.65
CA ARG A 22 8.80 0.13 5.77
C ARG A 22 8.27 1.56 5.76
N MET A 23 6.96 1.74 5.89
CA MET A 23 6.33 3.05 6.07
C MET A 23 6.81 3.71 7.37
N GLU A 24 6.82 2.96 8.48
CA GLU A 24 7.31 3.47 9.77
C GLU A 24 8.79 3.84 9.74
N GLN A 25 9.62 3.07 9.02
CA GLN A 25 11.05 3.34 8.89
C GLN A 25 11.36 4.54 7.98
N PHE A 26 10.53 4.77 6.95
CA PHE A 26 10.77 5.81 5.93
C PHE A 26 9.52 6.67 5.68
N PRO A 27 8.97 7.36 6.70
CA PRO A 27 7.69 8.06 6.58
C PRO A 27 7.70 9.25 5.60
N GLY A 28 8.90 9.76 5.27
CA GLY A 28 9.08 10.78 4.23
C GLY A 28 9.06 10.23 2.79
N ARG A 29 9.24 8.93 2.60
CA ARG A 29 9.35 8.29 1.27
C ARG A 29 8.24 7.30 0.97
N VAL A 30 7.67 6.68 1.99
CA VAL A 30 6.63 5.66 1.86
C VAL A 30 5.37 6.21 2.51
N LYS A 31 4.29 6.27 1.74
CA LYS A 31 2.98 6.75 2.16
C LYS A 31 1.94 5.64 1.99
N LEU A 32 0.98 5.57 2.89
CA LEU A 32 -0.12 4.62 2.82
C LEU A 32 -1.30 5.24 2.06
N VAL A 33 -1.85 4.48 1.11
CA VAL A 33 -3.13 4.77 0.46
C VAL A 33 -4.08 3.63 0.78
N ASP A 34 -5.27 3.97 1.25
CA ASP A 34 -6.27 2.97 1.64
C ASP A 34 -7.02 2.43 0.42
N ALA A 35 -6.56 1.28 -0.09
CA ALA A 35 -7.15 0.59 -1.23
C ALA A 35 -8.48 -0.14 -0.93
N SER A 36 -8.99 -0.10 0.30
CA SER A 36 -10.33 -0.65 0.62
C SER A 36 -11.48 0.26 0.20
N GLN A 37 -11.17 1.51 -0.13
CA GLN A 37 -12.12 2.52 -0.59
C GLN A 37 -12.47 2.36 -2.07
N ASN A 38 -13.42 3.17 -2.57
CA ASN A 38 -13.70 3.20 -4.00
C ASN A 38 -12.54 3.83 -4.80
N VAL A 39 -12.54 3.60 -6.11
CA VAL A 39 -11.45 4.01 -6.99
C VAL A 39 -11.24 5.53 -7.00
N GLU A 40 -12.31 6.31 -6.93
CA GLU A 40 -12.24 7.77 -6.88
C GLU A 40 -11.56 8.26 -5.61
N GLN A 41 -11.89 7.67 -4.46
CA GLN A 41 -11.29 8.00 -3.17
C GLN A 41 -9.82 7.60 -3.10
N VAL A 42 -9.47 6.42 -3.61
CA VAL A 42 -8.08 5.96 -3.71
C VAL A 42 -7.26 6.93 -4.57
N PHE A 43 -7.80 7.35 -5.71
CA PHE A 43 -7.14 8.31 -6.60
C PHE A 43 -6.94 9.67 -5.92
N CYS A 44 -7.96 10.21 -5.27
CA CYS A 44 -7.88 11.46 -4.53
C CYS A 44 -6.82 11.42 -3.42
N GLN A 45 -6.75 10.31 -2.65
CA GLN A 45 -5.72 10.13 -1.64
C GLN A 45 -4.32 10.14 -2.25
N ALA A 46 -4.11 9.40 -3.35
CA ALA A 46 -2.82 9.35 -4.02
C ALA A 46 -2.41 10.73 -4.55
N GLN A 47 -3.34 11.48 -5.15
CA GLN A 47 -3.07 12.82 -5.66
C GLN A 47 -2.67 13.79 -4.53
N ALA A 48 -3.40 13.80 -3.42
CA ALA A 48 -3.13 14.68 -2.28
C ALA A 48 -1.74 14.41 -1.64
N LEU A 49 -1.23 13.18 -1.74
CA LEU A 49 0.12 12.82 -1.27
C LEU A 49 1.23 13.26 -2.24
N ILE A 50 0.92 13.37 -3.53
CA ILE A 50 1.87 13.67 -4.59
C ILE A 50 1.96 15.18 -4.86
N GLU A 51 0.86 15.91 -4.77
CA GLU A 51 0.78 17.34 -5.07
C GLU A 51 1.84 18.21 -4.34
N PRO A 52 2.16 17.99 -3.05
CA PRO A 52 3.20 18.76 -2.35
C PRO A 52 4.65 18.45 -2.80
N LEU A 53 4.86 17.49 -3.71
CA LEU A 53 6.19 17.12 -4.21
C LEU A 53 6.63 17.93 -5.44
N PHE A 54 5.73 18.75 -5.99
CA PHE A 54 5.96 19.65 -7.11
C PHE A 54 5.94 21.11 -6.66
#